data_AF-A0A352WTM0-F1
#
_entry.id   AF-A0A352WTM0-F1
#
_cell.length_a   1.000
_cell.length_b   1.000
_cell.length_c   1.000
_cell.angle_alpha   90.00
_cell.angle_beta   90.00
_cell.angle_gamma   90.00
#
_symmetry.space_group_name_H-M   'P 1'
#
loop_
_entity.id
_entity.type
_entity.pdbx_description
1 polymer ?
#
loop_
_entity_poly.entity_id
_entity_poly.type
_entity_poly.pdbx_seq_one_letter_code
_entity_poly.pdbx_strand_id
1 'polypeptide(L)'
;MKINLCGDIIPTIDNQHLFEAGDVDALFHDVLPVLQDADFVIGNLEGALTDKNFPIRKHGPNLKASTKSVLGLKKAGFTHFCLANNHSVDFGPEGLADTIHTLQQEGIGYTGVGDNDTNSRNICYLEKDGIRVAIVDVCEHEYTYAKKNLPGANPFDPYTTMFDIQTAKKNASFVIVVYHGGKESCLYPSPRLLTACQATHDEAEHR
;
A
#
# COMPACT_ATOMS: atom_id res chain seq x y z
N MET A 1 5.14 -15.38 14.41
CA MET A 1 4.96 -14.36 13.36
C MET A 1 4.40 -13.08 13.99
N LYS A 2 5.16 -11.99 13.98
CA LYS A 2 4.77 -10.64 14.42
C LYS A 2 4.66 -9.73 13.19
N ILE A 3 3.48 -9.16 12.96
CA ILE A 3 3.21 -8.25 11.84
C ILE A 3 2.82 -6.88 12.41
N ASN A 4 3.48 -5.81 11.92
CA ASN A 4 3.05 -4.44 12.15
C ASN A 4 2.39 -3.89 10.89
N LEU A 5 1.15 -3.38 11.04
CA LEU A 5 0.46 -2.61 10.00
C LEU A 5 0.56 -1.14 10.36
N CYS A 6 1.20 -0.36 9.51
CA CYS A 6 1.30 1.09 9.59
C CYS A 6 0.31 1.71 8.61
N GLY A 7 -0.22 2.88 8.96
CA GLY A 7 -1.08 3.66 8.07
C GLY A 7 -0.29 4.29 6.92
N ASP A 8 -0.80 5.43 6.47
CA ASP A 8 -0.23 6.17 5.36
C ASP A 8 1.16 6.72 5.70
N ILE A 9 2.11 6.44 4.82
CA ILE A 9 3.49 6.89 4.92
C ILE A 9 3.87 7.48 3.57
N ILE A 10 4.28 8.74 3.58
CA ILE A 10 4.93 9.38 2.45
C ILE A 10 5.89 10.43 3.01
N PRO A 11 7.18 10.39 2.65
CA PRO A 11 8.08 11.50 2.97
C PRO A 11 7.56 12.79 2.34
N THR A 12 7.52 13.86 3.13
CA THR A 12 7.11 15.18 2.68
C THR A 12 8.31 16.10 2.59
N ILE A 13 8.11 17.32 2.05
CA ILE A 13 9.19 18.31 1.96
C ILE A 13 9.87 18.59 3.31
N ASP A 14 9.15 18.44 4.41
CA ASP A 14 9.64 18.74 5.76
C ASP A 14 10.61 17.68 6.30
N ASN A 15 10.48 16.42 5.87
CA ASN A 15 11.24 15.29 6.43
C ASN A 15 11.95 14.41 5.39
N GLN A 16 11.76 14.65 4.09
CA GLN A 16 12.35 13.85 3.02
C GLN A 16 13.87 13.72 3.15
N HIS A 17 14.55 14.80 3.55
CA HIS A 17 16.00 14.79 3.77
C HIS A 17 16.44 13.75 4.82
N LEU A 18 15.63 13.47 5.85
CA LEU A 18 15.91 12.44 6.85
C LEU A 18 15.72 11.04 6.27
N PHE A 19 14.70 10.83 5.44
CA PHE A 19 14.49 9.57 4.74
C PHE A 19 15.64 9.28 3.76
N GLU A 20 16.08 10.30 3.01
CA GLU A 20 17.21 10.18 2.07
C GLU A 20 18.55 9.92 2.78
N ALA A 21 18.76 10.53 3.96
CA ALA A 21 19.92 10.25 4.80
C ALA A 21 19.83 8.88 5.50
N GLY A 22 18.61 8.33 5.60
CA GLY A 22 18.32 7.15 6.39
C GLY A 22 18.50 7.38 7.89
N ASP A 23 18.18 8.59 8.37
CA ASP A 23 18.18 8.97 9.78
C ASP A 23 16.85 8.56 10.43
N VAL A 24 16.75 7.27 10.73
CA VAL A 24 15.50 6.65 11.21
C VAL A 24 15.23 6.92 12.68
N ASP A 25 16.26 7.23 13.46
CA ASP A 25 16.12 7.66 14.86
C ASP A 25 15.40 9.00 14.93
N ALA A 26 15.72 9.95 14.03
CA ALA A 26 15.04 11.24 13.94
C ALA A 26 13.62 11.14 13.33
N LEU A 27 13.34 10.13 12.51
CA LEU A 27 12.04 9.95 11.86
C LEU A 27 11.01 9.26 12.77
N PHE A 28 11.42 8.16 13.41
CA PHE A 28 10.50 7.26 14.09
C PHE A 28 10.67 7.26 15.61
N HIS A 29 11.76 7.81 16.13
CA HIS A 29 12.03 7.95 17.57
C HIS A 29 11.68 6.66 18.34
N ASP A 30 10.78 6.77 19.33
CA ASP A 30 10.37 5.67 20.21
C ASP A 30 9.59 4.55 19.51
N VAL A 31 9.15 4.76 18.26
CA VAL A 31 8.44 3.76 17.45
C VAL A 31 9.44 2.84 16.72
N LEU A 32 10.68 3.30 16.49
CA LEU A 32 11.67 2.54 15.71
C LEU A 32 11.93 1.13 16.28
N PRO A 33 12.11 0.92 17.60
CA PRO A 33 12.29 -0.43 18.15
C PRO A 33 11.06 -1.33 17.92
N VAL A 34 9.86 -0.76 17.90
CA VAL A 34 8.62 -1.53 17.65
C VAL A 34 8.58 -2.03 16.21
N LEU A 35 8.99 -1.19 15.26
CA LEU A 35 9.08 -1.55 13.84
C LEU A 35 10.15 -2.64 13.63
N GLN A 36 11.35 -2.45 14.16
CA GLN A 36 12.48 -3.35 13.90
C GLN A 36 12.35 -4.72 14.60
N ASP A 37 11.52 -4.84 15.64
CA ASP A 37 11.25 -6.11 16.32
C ASP A 37 10.22 -7.00 15.58
N ALA A 38 9.55 -6.50 14.54
CA ALA A 38 8.56 -7.27 13.79
C ALA A 38 9.18 -8.11 12.66
N ASP A 39 8.52 -9.23 12.35
CA ASP A 39 8.91 -10.09 11.21
C ASP A 39 8.54 -9.44 9.88
N PHE A 40 7.39 -8.77 9.86
CA PHE A 40 6.92 -8.00 8.73
C PHE A 40 6.40 -6.64 9.20
N VAL A 41 6.88 -5.58 8.56
CA VAL A 41 6.39 -4.22 8.74
C VAL A 41 5.81 -3.78 7.41
N ILE A 42 4.51 -3.53 7.40
CA ILE A 42 3.75 -3.19 6.20
C ILE A 42 3.21 -1.78 6.38
N GLY A 43 3.47 -0.88 5.43
CA GLY A 43 2.85 0.45 5.40
C GLY A 43 1.96 0.63 4.18
N ASN A 44 1.08 1.63 4.18
CA ASN A 44 0.51 2.16 2.94
C ASN A 44 1.43 3.27 2.42
N LEU A 45 2.07 3.07 1.27
CA LEU A 45 2.92 4.10 0.67
C LEU A 45 2.04 5.00 -0.21
N GLU A 46 1.59 6.11 0.38
CA GLU A 46 0.56 6.98 -0.18
C GLU A 46 1.16 8.06 -1.10
N GLY A 47 1.82 7.61 -2.17
CA GLY A 47 2.41 8.48 -3.17
C GLY A 47 3.50 7.79 -3.99
N ALA A 48 3.96 8.47 -5.03
CA ALA A 48 5.00 7.93 -5.90
C ALA A 48 6.41 8.18 -5.35
N LEU A 49 7.27 7.17 -5.34
CA LEU A 49 8.72 7.35 -5.23
C LEU A 49 9.28 7.63 -6.62
N THR A 50 9.45 8.91 -6.96
CA THR A 50 9.92 9.32 -8.29
C THR A 50 10.62 10.67 -8.25
N ASP A 51 11.70 10.79 -9.03
CA ASP A 51 12.40 12.06 -9.24
C ASP A 51 11.85 12.83 -10.45
N LYS A 52 10.86 12.27 -11.16
CA LYS A 52 10.16 12.94 -12.27
C LYS A 52 9.27 14.07 -11.74
N ASN A 53 9.09 15.11 -12.56
CA ASN A 53 8.31 16.32 -12.22
C ASN A 53 7.13 16.54 -13.18
N PHE A 54 6.48 15.45 -13.61
CA PHE A 54 5.35 15.48 -14.54
C PHE A 54 4.11 14.85 -13.91
N PRO A 55 3.41 15.57 -13.00
CA PRO A 55 2.22 15.05 -12.35
C PRO A 55 1.03 14.94 -13.32
N ILE A 56 0.11 14.03 -13.04
CA ILE A 56 -1.19 13.99 -13.72
C ILE A 56 -2.06 15.16 -13.28
N ARG A 57 -3.01 15.55 -14.15
CA ARG A 57 -4.04 16.52 -13.78
C ARG A 57 -5.15 15.81 -12.99
N LYS A 58 -5.31 16.15 -11.72
CA LYS A 58 -6.39 15.66 -10.85
C LYS A 58 -6.88 16.74 -9.88
N HIS A 59 -7.91 16.40 -9.10
CA HIS A 59 -8.28 17.17 -7.92
C HIS A 59 -7.45 16.73 -6.72
N GLY A 60 -7.14 17.67 -5.82
CA GLY A 60 -6.24 17.42 -4.69
C GLY A 60 -4.76 17.51 -5.05
N PRO A 61 -3.86 17.34 -4.07
CA PRO A 61 -2.41 17.40 -4.28
C PRO A 61 -1.89 16.16 -5.00
N ASN A 62 -0.82 16.31 -5.78
CA ASN A 62 -0.02 15.19 -6.26
C ASN A 62 1.06 14.88 -5.22
N LEU A 63 1.08 13.65 -4.69
CA LEU A 63 2.03 13.23 -3.66
C LEU A 63 3.19 12.44 -4.26
N LYS A 64 4.41 12.83 -3.89
CA LYS A 64 5.62 12.08 -4.18
C LYS A 64 6.71 12.32 -3.16
N ALA A 65 7.67 11.42 -3.16
CA ALA A 65 8.98 11.61 -2.54
C ALA A 65 10.09 11.19 -3.51
N SER A 66 11.33 11.63 -3.27
CA SER A 66 12.48 11.15 -4.04
C SER A 66 12.64 9.64 -3.92
N THR A 67 13.11 8.98 -4.97
CA THR A 67 13.45 7.55 -4.97
C THR A 67 14.44 7.19 -3.84
N LYS A 68 15.35 8.11 -3.50
CA LYS A 68 16.32 7.96 -2.40
C LYS A 68 15.68 7.79 -1.03
N SER A 69 14.44 8.23 -0.85
CA SER A 69 13.72 8.12 0.42
C SER A 69 13.45 6.66 0.83
N VAL A 70 13.54 5.72 -0.13
CA VAL A 70 13.46 4.28 0.14
C VAL A 70 14.50 3.83 1.17
N LEU A 71 15.65 4.51 1.27
CA LEU A 71 16.70 4.17 2.22
C LEU A 71 16.18 4.26 3.67
N GLY A 72 15.52 5.35 4.03
CA GLY A 72 14.92 5.54 5.34
C GLY A 72 13.80 4.56 5.62
N LEU A 73 12.95 4.29 4.63
CA LEU A 73 11.90 3.26 4.74
C LEU A 73 12.51 1.88 5.02
N LYS A 74 13.54 1.49 4.28
CA LYS A 74 14.22 0.21 4.48
C LYS A 74 14.87 0.11 5.85
N LYS A 75 15.63 1.13 6.26
CA LYS A 75 16.32 1.16 7.57
C LYS A 75 15.35 1.17 8.75
N ALA A 76 14.16 1.74 8.58
CA ALA A 76 13.12 1.74 9.61
C ALA A 76 12.51 0.34 9.83
N GLY A 77 12.75 -0.59 8.92
CA GLY A 77 12.30 -1.98 9.01
C GLY A 77 11.13 -2.32 8.09
N PHE A 78 10.68 -1.40 7.22
CA PHE A 78 9.61 -1.70 6.26
C PHE A 78 10.02 -2.84 5.33
N THR A 79 9.23 -3.92 5.35
CA THR A 79 9.45 -5.10 4.51
C THR A 79 8.50 -5.15 3.33
N HIS A 80 7.31 -4.55 3.46
CA HIS A 80 6.29 -4.53 2.41
C HIS A 80 5.54 -3.19 2.37
N PHE A 81 4.99 -2.84 1.20
CA PHE A 81 4.06 -1.72 1.06
C PHE A 81 2.76 -2.11 0.34
N CYS A 82 1.65 -1.65 0.89
CA CYS A 82 0.39 -1.53 0.18
C CYS A 82 0.45 -0.27 -0.70
N LEU A 83 0.02 -0.41 -1.95
CA LEU A 83 0.06 0.63 -2.97
C LEU A 83 -1.33 0.85 -3.60
N ALA A 84 -2.37 0.11 -3.19
CA ALA A 84 -3.72 0.45 -3.59
C ALA A 84 -4.17 1.68 -2.81
N ASN A 85 -3.88 2.86 -3.36
CA ASN A 85 -4.36 4.14 -2.85
C ASN A 85 -4.55 5.14 -3.99
N ASN A 86 -5.24 6.24 -3.70
CA ASN A 86 -5.58 7.29 -4.66
C ASN A 86 -4.35 8.05 -5.18
N HIS A 87 -3.19 7.99 -4.50
CA HIS A 87 -1.98 8.75 -4.83
C HIS A 87 -0.90 7.97 -5.61
N SER A 88 -1.04 6.65 -5.76
CA SER A 88 0.00 5.79 -6.34
C SER A 88 0.33 6.05 -7.82
N VAL A 89 -0.54 6.76 -8.54
CA VAL A 89 -0.35 7.11 -9.97
C VAL A 89 -0.37 8.62 -10.18
N ASP A 90 -0.06 9.40 -9.14
CA ASP A 90 -0.04 10.87 -9.21
C ASP A 90 0.98 11.44 -10.20
N PHE A 91 1.98 10.64 -10.56
CA PHE A 91 3.02 10.94 -11.55
C PHE A 91 2.93 10.00 -12.76
N GLY A 92 1.73 9.50 -13.03
CA GLY A 92 1.43 8.63 -14.17
C GLY A 92 2.03 7.23 -14.05
N PRO A 93 1.87 6.40 -15.09
CA PRO A 93 2.42 5.04 -15.13
C PRO A 93 3.93 4.98 -14.91
N GLU A 94 4.65 6.01 -15.34
CA GLU A 94 6.10 6.11 -15.13
C GLU A 94 6.48 6.33 -13.65
N GLY A 95 5.73 7.15 -12.91
CA GLY A 95 5.96 7.34 -11.47
C GLY A 95 5.62 6.09 -10.65
N LEU A 96 4.56 5.37 -11.05
CA LEU A 96 4.24 4.06 -10.46
C LEU A 96 5.36 3.04 -10.74
N ALA A 97 5.85 3.00 -11.99
CA ALA A 97 6.95 2.11 -12.37
C ALA A 97 8.24 2.42 -11.60
N ASP A 98 8.59 3.71 -11.41
CA ASP A 98 9.73 4.11 -10.58
C ASP A 98 9.57 3.62 -9.14
N THR A 99 8.35 3.72 -8.58
CA THR A 99 8.03 3.26 -7.23
C THR A 99 8.25 1.75 -7.10
N ILE A 100 7.63 0.97 -7.99
CA ILE A 100 7.78 -0.48 -8.02
C ILE A 100 9.25 -0.88 -8.17
N HIS A 101 9.97 -0.26 -9.10
CA HIS A 101 11.38 -0.55 -9.34
C HIS A 101 12.23 -0.26 -8.10
N THR A 102 11.99 0.88 -7.45
CA THR A 102 12.71 1.32 -6.25
C THR A 102 12.49 0.34 -5.09
N LEU A 103 11.26 -0.12 -4.87
CA LEU A 103 10.96 -1.11 -3.82
C LEU A 103 11.62 -2.46 -4.13
N GLN A 104 11.55 -2.92 -5.38
CA GLN A 104 12.17 -4.18 -5.81
C GLN A 104 13.69 -4.18 -5.64
N GLN A 105 14.36 -3.07 -5.97
CA GLN A 105 15.81 -2.93 -5.82
C GLN A 105 16.27 -3.09 -4.36
N GLU A 106 15.47 -2.64 -3.40
CA GLU A 106 15.73 -2.76 -1.96
C GLU A 106 15.18 -4.07 -1.35
N GLY A 107 14.63 -4.97 -2.18
CA GLY A 107 14.00 -6.20 -1.74
C GLY A 107 12.82 -5.97 -0.81
N ILE A 108 12.07 -4.89 -1.04
CA ILE A 108 10.81 -4.57 -0.33
C ILE A 108 9.66 -5.09 -1.19
N GLY A 109 8.79 -5.91 -0.59
CA GLY A 109 7.60 -6.41 -1.28
C GLY A 109 6.55 -5.33 -1.46
N TYR A 110 5.63 -5.53 -2.39
CA TYR A 110 4.49 -4.62 -2.56
C TYR A 110 3.25 -5.36 -3.05
N THR A 111 2.10 -4.71 -2.94
CA THR A 111 0.81 -5.23 -3.41
C THR A 111 -0.14 -4.09 -3.81
N GLY A 112 -1.25 -4.43 -4.47
CA GLY A 112 -2.34 -3.48 -4.71
C GLY A 112 -2.18 -2.58 -5.94
N VAL A 113 -1.17 -2.82 -6.78
CA VAL A 113 -0.95 -2.13 -8.07
C VAL A 113 -0.51 -3.12 -9.14
N GLY A 114 -0.75 -2.79 -10.40
CA GLY A 114 -0.31 -3.60 -11.53
C GLY A 114 -0.31 -2.83 -12.84
N ASP A 115 0.19 -3.47 -13.90
CA ASP A 115 0.21 -2.94 -15.27
C ASP A 115 -1.18 -2.95 -15.95
N ASN A 116 -2.15 -3.65 -15.36
CA ASN A 116 -3.54 -3.69 -15.78
C ASN A 116 -4.50 -4.08 -14.62
N ASP A 117 -5.79 -4.05 -14.89
CA ASP A 117 -6.87 -4.39 -13.94
C ASP A 117 -6.77 -5.81 -13.35
N THR A 118 -6.22 -6.76 -14.09
CA THR A 118 -6.03 -8.14 -13.63
C THR A 118 -4.82 -8.25 -12.70
N ASN A 119 -3.68 -7.70 -13.11
CA ASN A 119 -2.44 -7.79 -12.36
C ASN A 119 -2.42 -6.86 -11.13
N SER A 120 -3.24 -5.80 -11.10
CA SER A 120 -3.38 -4.94 -9.92
C SER A 120 -4.00 -5.68 -8.73
N ARG A 121 -4.81 -6.70 -8.97
CA ARG A 121 -5.43 -7.59 -7.97
C ARG A 121 -4.49 -8.65 -7.41
N ASN A 122 -3.18 -8.42 -7.46
CA ASN A 122 -2.23 -9.36 -6.90
C ASN A 122 -2.43 -9.47 -5.37
N ILE A 123 -2.35 -10.69 -4.86
CA ILE A 123 -2.45 -10.99 -3.43
C ILE A 123 -1.02 -11.21 -2.93
N CYS A 124 -0.59 -10.40 -1.97
CA CYS A 124 0.69 -10.63 -1.31
C CYS A 124 0.55 -11.73 -0.26
N TYR A 125 1.50 -12.67 -0.24
CA TYR A 125 1.54 -13.73 0.75
C TYR A 125 2.82 -13.62 1.58
N LEU A 126 2.65 -13.44 2.87
CA LEU A 126 3.72 -13.47 3.87
C LEU A 126 3.79 -14.87 4.46
N GLU A 127 4.98 -15.44 4.56
CA GLU A 127 5.16 -16.77 5.12
C GLU A 127 6.30 -16.78 6.14
N LYS A 128 6.03 -17.33 7.32
CA LYS A 128 7.04 -17.57 8.36
C LYS A 128 6.61 -18.74 9.24
N ASP A 129 7.54 -19.66 9.50
CA ASP A 129 7.35 -20.82 10.37
C ASP A 129 6.13 -21.68 9.99
N GLY A 130 5.87 -21.83 8.68
CA GLY A 130 4.74 -22.59 8.13
C GLY A 130 3.37 -21.91 8.27
N ILE A 131 3.30 -20.70 8.83
CA ILE A 131 2.10 -19.88 8.84
C ILE A 131 2.16 -18.97 7.61
N ARG A 132 1.07 -18.94 6.84
CA ARG A 132 0.92 -18.08 5.66
C ARG A 132 -0.18 -17.06 5.89
N VAL A 133 0.09 -15.78 5.64
CA VAL A 133 -0.85 -14.67 5.75
C VAL A 133 -0.99 -14.02 4.39
N ALA A 134 -2.22 -13.84 3.91
CA ALA A 134 -2.51 -13.14 2.66
C ALA A 134 -2.88 -11.69 2.93
N ILE A 135 -2.46 -10.77 2.05
CA ILE A 135 -2.85 -9.37 2.05
C ILE A 135 -3.60 -9.09 0.74
N VAL A 136 -4.85 -8.67 0.88
CA VAL A 136 -5.67 -8.14 -0.21
C VAL A 136 -5.72 -6.63 -0.03
N ASP A 137 -5.11 -5.90 -0.95
CA ASP A 137 -4.98 -4.44 -0.90
C ASP A 137 -5.84 -3.80 -1.99
N VAL A 138 -6.77 -2.93 -1.59
CA VAL A 138 -7.77 -2.29 -2.45
C VAL A 138 -7.95 -0.83 -2.05
N CYS A 139 -8.23 0.04 -3.02
CA CYS A 139 -8.65 1.41 -2.76
C CYS A 139 -10.08 1.67 -3.20
N GLU A 140 -10.71 2.72 -2.68
CA GLU A 140 -11.97 3.22 -3.26
C GLU A 140 -11.76 3.54 -4.77
N HIS A 141 -12.86 3.50 -5.54
CA HIS A 141 -12.80 3.69 -6.98
C HIS A 141 -12.44 5.16 -7.31
N GLU A 142 -11.15 5.42 -7.39
CA GLU A 142 -10.56 6.76 -7.46
C GLU A 142 -10.11 7.12 -8.89
N TYR A 143 -9.23 8.12 -9.06
CA TYR A 143 -8.73 8.53 -10.39
C TYR A 143 -7.58 7.63 -10.92
N THR A 144 -6.93 6.89 -10.04
CA THR A 144 -5.62 6.24 -10.28
C THR A 144 -5.70 4.71 -10.36
N TYR A 145 -6.90 4.15 -10.47
CA TYR A 145 -7.11 2.70 -10.58
C TYR A 145 -6.69 2.14 -11.95
N ALA A 146 -6.26 0.88 -11.94
CA ALA A 146 -5.85 0.14 -13.11
C ALA A 146 -7.04 -0.13 -14.05
N LYS A 147 -6.76 -0.17 -15.36
CA LYS A 147 -7.70 -0.61 -16.40
C LYS A 147 -7.03 -1.68 -17.25
N LYS A 148 -7.80 -2.37 -18.10
CA LYS A 148 -7.30 -3.41 -19.01
C LYS A 148 -5.95 -3.14 -19.69
N ASN A 149 -5.67 -1.91 -20.10
CA ASN A 149 -4.42 -1.51 -20.75
C ASN A 149 -3.78 -0.27 -20.09
N LEU A 150 -4.04 -0.05 -18.80
CA LEU A 150 -3.51 1.10 -18.08
C LEU A 150 -3.07 0.65 -16.68
N PRO A 151 -1.79 0.86 -16.32
CA PRO A 151 -1.31 0.58 -14.97
C PRO A 151 -2.02 1.41 -13.92
N GLY A 152 -2.20 0.87 -12.73
CA GLY A 152 -2.73 1.61 -11.59
C GLY A 152 -3.02 0.78 -10.35
N ALA A 153 -3.70 1.42 -9.40
CA ALA A 153 -4.13 0.84 -8.14
C ALA A 153 -5.28 -0.16 -8.32
N ASN A 154 -5.38 -1.13 -7.42
CA ASN A 154 -6.47 -2.10 -7.38
C ASN A 154 -7.74 -1.45 -6.81
N PRO A 155 -8.79 -1.22 -7.63
CA PRO A 155 -10.02 -0.66 -7.11
C PRO A 155 -10.83 -1.70 -6.35
N PHE A 156 -11.49 -1.28 -5.28
CA PHE A 156 -12.50 -2.07 -4.60
C PHE A 156 -13.71 -2.25 -5.53
N ASP A 157 -14.01 -3.50 -5.82
CA ASP A 157 -15.24 -3.94 -6.46
C ASP A 157 -15.82 -5.11 -5.66
N PRO A 158 -17.09 -5.03 -5.21
CA PRO A 158 -17.69 -6.05 -4.35
C PRO A 158 -17.69 -7.47 -4.93
N TYR A 159 -17.59 -7.66 -6.24
CA TYR A 159 -17.59 -8.99 -6.84
C TYR A 159 -16.16 -9.54 -6.91
N THR A 160 -15.25 -8.77 -7.49
CA THR A 160 -13.86 -9.21 -7.66
C THR A 160 -13.10 -9.27 -6.34
N THR A 161 -13.31 -8.29 -5.45
CA THR A 161 -12.64 -8.25 -4.14
C THR A 161 -13.05 -9.44 -3.28
N MET A 162 -14.33 -9.82 -3.28
CA MET A 162 -14.78 -10.99 -2.51
C MET A 162 -14.22 -12.29 -3.09
N PHE A 163 -14.11 -12.40 -4.42
CA PHE A 163 -13.44 -13.52 -5.06
C PHE A 163 -11.94 -13.60 -4.69
N ASP A 164 -11.26 -12.46 -4.60
CA ASP A 164 -9.86 -12.39 -4.21
C ASP A 164 -9.67 -12.78 -2.74
N ILE A 165 -10.57 -12.34 -1.85
CA ILE A 165 -10.60 -12.77 -0.43
C ILE A 165 -10.83 -14.29 -0.32
N GLN A 166 -11.76 -14.85 -1.09
CA GLN A 166 -12.00 -16.30 -1.13
C GLN A 166 -10.78 -17.07 -1.64
N THR A 167 -10.09 -16.53 -2.64
CA THR A 167 -8.85 -17.11 -3.16
C THR A 167 -7.75 -17.06 -2.12
N ALA A 168 -7.58 -15.93 -1.43
CA ALA A 168 -6.63 -15.75 -0.33
C ALA A 168 -6.88 -16.77 0.80
N LYS A 169 -8.13 -16.96 1.22
CA LYS A 169 -8.53 -17.92 2.27
C LYS A 169 -8.17 -19.36 1.94
N LYS A 170 -8.26 -19.77 0.67
CA LYS A 170 -7.87 -21.12 0.24
C LYS A 170 -6.35 -21.35 0.31
N ASN A 171 -5.56 -20.28 0.31
CA ASN A 171 -4.12 -20.32 0.15
C ASN A 171 -3.34 -19.82 1.38
N ALA A 172 -4.02 -19.30 2.41
CA ALA A 172 -3.40 -18.73 3.61
C ALA A 172 -4.20 -19.07 4.87
N SER A 173 -3.53 -19.07 6.02
CA SER A 173 -4.13 -19.28 7.34
C SER A 173 -4.93 -18.07 7.82
N PHE A 174 -4.52 -16.87 7.41
CA PHE A 174 -5.15 -15.60 7.73
C PHE A 174 -5.18 -14.70 6.50
N VAL A 175 -6.21 -13.85 6.42
CA VAL A 175 -6.33 -12.82 5.38
C VAL A 175 -6.44 -11.46 6.04
N ILE A 176 -5.60 -10.53 5.61
CA ILE A 176 -5.65 -9.12 5.96
C ILE A 176 -6.18 -8.39 4.74
N VAL A 177 -7.25 -7.62 4.92
CA VAL A 177 -7.77 -6.73 3.88
C VAL A 177 -7.36 -5.31 4.24
N VAL A 178 -6.56 -4.68 3.38
CA VAL A 178 -6.22 -3.26 3.48
C VAL A 178 -7.14 -2.52 2.52
N TYR A 179 -8.02 -1.70 3.08
CA TYR A 179 -8.96 -0.88 2.34
C TYR A 179 -8.56 0.58 2.50
N HIS A 180 -8.09 1.21 1.43
CA HIS A 180 -7.77 2.63 1.41
C HIS A 180 -8.92 3.41 0.78
N GLY A 181 -9.67 4.17 1.57
CA GLY A 181 -10.75 4.99 1.03
C GLY A 181 -11.51 5.76 2.09
N GLY A 182 -12.56 6.44 1.64
CA GLY A 182 -13.24 7.44 2.43
C GLY A 182 -13.02 8.84 1.89
N LYS A 183 -13.80 9.77 2.43
CA LYS A 183 -13.79 11.15 1.97
C LYS A 183 -12.66 11.91 2.68
N GLU A 184 -11.69 12.38 1.91
CA GLU A 184 -10.64 13.27 2.42
C GLU A 184 -11.24 14.42 3.24
N SER A 185 -10.58 14.77 4.35
CA SER A 185 -11.04 15.80 5.30
C SER A 185 -12.34 15.48 6.06
N CYS A 186 -12.85 14.24 5.99
CA CYS A 186 -13.98 13.78 6.80
C CYS A 186 -13.50 12.82 7.90
N LEU A 187 -13.77 13.17 9.16
CA LEU A 187 -13.36 12.35 10.31
C LEU A 187 -14.18 11.05 10.48
N TYR A 188 -15.31 10.94 9.79
CA TYR A 188 -16.22 9.80 9.92
C TYR A 188 -16.35 9.05 8.60
N PRO A 189 -16.35 7.71 8.62
CA PRO A 189 -16.57 6.92 7.42
C PRO A 189 -18.00 7.16 6.90
N SER A 190 -18.15 7.13 5.57
CA SER A 190 -19.49 7.11 4.99
C SER A 190 -20.18 5.78 5.36
N PRO A 191 -21.53 5.74 5.43
CA PRO A 191 -22.25 4.47 5.63
C PRO A 191 -21.85 3.41 4.61
N ARG A 192 -21.60 3.80 3.35
CA ARG A 192 -21.12 2.91 2.30
C ARG A 192 -19.75 2.30 2.62
N LEU A 193 -18.81 3.11 3.09
CA LEU A 193 -17.47 2.64 3.49
C LEU A 193 -17.58 1.65 4.65
N LEU A 194 -18.37 2.00 5.68
CA LEU A 194 -18.61 1.10 6.82
C LEU A 194 -19.18 -0.25 6.36
N THR A 195 -20.20 -0.25 5.49
CA THR A 195 -20.79 -1.47 4.94
C THR A 195 -19.78 -2.26 4.10
N ALA A 196 -18.93 -1.60 3.31
CA ALA A 196 -17.91 -2.27 2.51
C ALA A 196 -16.87 -2.98 3.41
N CYS A 197 -16.36 -2.30 4.44
CA CYS A 197 -15.42 -2.88 5.39
C CYS A 197 -16.02 -4.02 6.21
N GLN A 198 -17.31 -3.93 6.58
CA GLN A 198 -18.03 -5.02 7.24
C GLN A 198 -18.14 -6.23 6.31
N ALA A 199 -18.51 -6.03 5.05
CA ALA A 199 -18.63 -7.12 4.10
C ALA A 199 -17.28 -7.81 3.82
N THR A 200 -16.18 -7.06 3.71
CA THR A 200 -14.85 -7.66 3.52
C THR A 200 -14.37 -8.40 4.77
N HIS A 201 -14.68 -7.88 5.95
CA HIS A 201 -14.40 -8.56 7.23
C HIS A 201 -15.18 -9.88 7.34
N ASP A 202 -16.50 -9.85 7.10
CA ASP A 202 -17.34 -11.04 7.17
C ASP A 202 -16.84 -12.10 6.17
N GLU A 203 -16.54 -11.70 4.93
CA GLU A 203 -16.00 -12.63 3.93
C GLU A 203 -14.63 -13.19 4.35
N ALA A 204 -13.78 -12.40 5.01
CA ALA A 204 -12.49 -12.86 5.52
C ALA A 204 -12.59 -13.84 6.70
N GLU A 205 -13.59 -13.67 7.59
CA GLU A 205 -13.76 -14.50 8.79
C GLU A 205 -14.50 -15.83 8.56
N HIS A 206 -15.49 -15.88 7.67
CA HIS A 206 -16.35 -17.05 7.53
C HIS A 206 -15.57 -18.25 6.95
N ARG A 207 -15.28 -19.27 7.75
CA ARG A 207 -14.64 -20.53 7.27
C ARG A 207 -15.63 -21.45 6.54
#